data_AF-A0A9J6GRF9-F1
#
_entry.id   AF-A0A9J6GRF9-F1
#
_cell.length_a   1.000
_cell.length_b   1.000
_cell.length_c   1.000
_cell.angle_alpha   90.00
_cell.angle_beta   90.00
_cell.angle_gamma   90.00
#
_symmetry.space_group_name_H-M   'P 1'
#
loop_
_entity.id
_entity.type
_entity.pdbx_description
1 polymer ?
#
loop_
_entity_poly.entity_id
_entity_poly.type
_entity_poly.pdbx_seq_one_letter_code
_entity_poly.pdbx_strand_id
1 'polypeptide(L)'
;MQGTYAGNAAAVIVRGMDALSQTTFPGLSGRCLVAVDDTPSDALSLVLRRVTQCRGLRMLPWAVPTFVLLVFSCIFWGIMLLLSPLFKVHTDAVPNPTEVMYVRQCPLYDGSELFKRLAWKPKYSAEQAINKSMEYYKNVKL
;
A
#
# COMPACT_ATOMS: atom_id res chain seq x y z
N MET A 1 2.01 3.29 8.13
CA MET A 1 2.49 2.84 6.81
C MET A 1 2.10 3.91 5.81
N GLN A 2 3.02 4.29 4.94
CA GLN A 2 2.73 5.21 3.85
C GLN A 2 1.99 4.46 2.74
N GLY A 3 0.81 4.92 2.36
CA GLY A 3 0.00 4.33 1.30
C GLY A 3 -0.31 5.38 0.24
N THR A 4 -0.21 4.99 -1.03
CA THR A 4 -0.52 5.86 -2.18
C THR A 4 -1.86 5.44 -2.77
N TYR A 5 -2.73 6.41 -3.02
CA TYR A 5 -3.99 6.12 -3.71
C TYR A 5 -3.73 5.75 -5.17
N ALA A 6 -4.37 4.69 -5.67
CA ALA A 6 -4.17 4.20 -7.03
C ALA A 6 -4.39 5.30 -8.10
N GLY A 7 -5.33 6.22 -7.88
CA GLY A 7 -5.54 7.36 -8.78
C GLY A 7 -4.40 8.39 -8.77
N ASN A 8 -3.73 8.58 -7.63
CA ASN A 8 -2.53 9.40 -7.55
C ASN A 8 -1.33 8.69 -8.17
N ALA A 9 -1.20 7.37 -7.95
CA ALA A 9 -0.19 6.53 -8.61
C ALA A 9 -0.33 6.57 -10.15
N ALA A 10 -1.55 6.49 -10.67
CA ALA A 10 -1.78 6.64 -12.11
C ALA A 10 -1.42 8.05 -12.60
N ALA A 11 -1.78 9.09 -11.84
CA ALA A 11 -1.49 10.47 -12.22
C ALA A 11 0.03 10.79 -12.24
N VAL A 12 0.83 10.21 -11.34
CA VAL A 12 2.30 10.39 -11.38
C VAL A 12 2.92 9.69 -12.57
N ILE A 13 2.40 8.52 -12.97
CA ILE A 13 2.88 7.80 -14.16
C ILE A 13 2.63 8.66 -15.41
N VAL A 14 1.40 9.19 -15.57
CA VAL A 14 1.07 10.08 -16.70
C VAL A 14 1.98 11.31 -16.69
N ARG A 15 2.17 11.95 -15.53
CA ARG A 15 3.07 13.11 -15.41
C ARG A 15 4.52 12.77 -15.79
N GLY A 16 4.99 11.60 -15.42
CA GLY A 16 6.31 11.10 -15.79
C GLY A 16 6.45 10.88 -17.30
N MET A 17 5.43 10.29 -17.93
CA MET A 17 5.38 10.11 -19.39
C MET A 17 5.37 11.45 -20.13
N ASP A 18 4.54 12.40 -19.70
CA ASP A 18 4.49 13.74 -20.27
C ASP A 18 5.85 14.44 -20.15
N ALA A 19 6.50 14.33 -18.99
CA ALA A 19 7.82 14.94 -18.76
C ALA A 19 8.92 14.29 -19.61
N LEU A 20 8.87 12.96 -19.84
CA LEU A 20 9.80 12.26 -20.74
C LEU A 20 9.59 12.65 -22.20
N SER A 21 8.36 12.99 -22.59
CA SER A 21 8.04 13.42 -23.97
C SER A 21 8.54 14.84 -24.28
N GLN A 22 8.82 15.65 -23.24
CA GLN A 22 9.28 17.02 -23.37
C GLN A 22 10.82 17.06 -23.28
N THR A 23 11.47 17.79 -24.20
CA THR A 23 12.92 18.04 -24.17
C THR A 23 13.37 18.88 -22.96
N THR A 24 12.42 19.44 -22.21
CA THR A 24 12.61 20.33 -21.06
C THR A 24 13.20 19.65 -19.81
N PHE A 25 13.18 18.32 -19.72
CA PHE A 25 13.67 17.58 -18.54
C PHE A 25 14.89 16.68 -18.87
N PRO A 26 16.06 17.27 -19.20
CA PRO A 26 17.26 16.49 -19.47
C PRO A 26 17.65 15.67 -18.24
N GLY A 27 17.90 14.37 -18.43
CA GLY A 27 18.36 13.46 -17.37
C GLY A 27 17.25 12.84 -16.51
N LEU A 28 15.99 12.87 -16.96
CA LEU A 28 14.90 12.11 -16.34
C LEU A 28 14.95 10.60 -16.70
N SER A 29 15.40 10.28 -17.93
CA SER A 29 15.56 8.91 -18.39
C SER A 29 16.58 8.13 -17.55
N GLY A 30 16.29 6.85 -17.28
CA GLY A 30 17.16 5.97 -16.50
C GLY A 30 17.10 6.17 -14.98
N ARG A 31 16.25 7.06 -14.47
CA ARG A 31 16.09 7.28 -13.01
C ARG A 31 14.96 6.45 -12.41
N CYS A 32 15.16 6.00 -11.18
CA CYS A 32 14.11 5.48 -10.32
C CYS A 32 13.66 6.61 -9.38
N LEU A 33 12.47 7.15 -9.61
CA LEU A 33 11.88 8.19 -8.75
C LEU A 33 10.77 7.58 -7.91
N VAL A 34 10.73 7.93 -6.62
CA VAL A 34 9.70 7.43 -5.71
C VAL A 34 8.56 8.44 -5.60
N ALA A 35 7.34 7.96 -5.86
CA ALA A 35 6.13 8.74 -5.70
C ALA A 35 5.50 8.50 -4.34
N VAL A 36 5.30 9.58 -3.60
CA VAL A 36 4.62 9.57 -2.32
C VAL A 36 3.50 10.60 -2.32
N ASP A 37 2.40 10.21 -1.67
CA ASP A 37 1.25 11.06 -1.43
C ASP A 37 1.40 11.83 -0.13
N ASP A 38 0.63 12.92 0.01
CA ASP A 38 0.49 13.68 1.25
C ASP A 38 -0.39 12.94 2.28
N THR A 39 -0.58 11.63 2.12
CA THR A 39 -1.28 10.78 3.08
C THR A 39 -0.47 10.71 4.37
N PRO A 40 -1.07 11.06 5.52
CA PRO A 40 -0.34 11.09 6.78
C PRO A 40 0.12 9.68 7.18
N SER A 41 1.16 9.59 8.01
CA SER A 41 1.78 8.31 8.39
C SER A 41 0.82 7.33 9.10
N ASP A 42 -0.25 7.86 9.69
CA ASP A 42 -1.35 7.14 10.34
C ASP A 42 -2.49 6.76 9.38
N ALA A 43 -2.39 7.09 8.09
CA ALA A 43 -3.43 6.85 7.08
C ALA A 43 -3.90 5.39 7.04
N LEU A 44 -3.01 4.42 7.29
CA LEU A 44 -3.40 3.01 7.36
C LEU A 44 -4.44 2.76 8.46
N SER A 45 -4.26 3.34 9.66
CA SER A 45 -5.21 3.16 10.76
C SER A 45 -6.56 3.80 10.43
N LEU A 46 -6.53 4.99 9.81
CA LEU A 46 -7.73 5.73 9.41
C LEU A 46 -8.48 5.03 8.28
N VAL A 47 -7.78 4.50 7.28
CA VAL A 47 -8.35 3.69 6.20
C VAL A 47 -8.96 2.41 6.76
N LEU A 48 -8.21 1.63 7.55
CA LEU A 48 -8.71 0.39 8.14
C LEU A 48 -9.94 0.62 9.01
N ARG A 49 -9.96 1.71 9.79
CA ARG A 49 -11.13 2.09 10.59
C ARG A 49 -12.36 2.39 9.72
N ARG A 50 -12.22 3.17 8.65
CA ARG A 50 -13.33 3.46 7.73
C ARG A 50 -13.80 2.21 6.97
N VAL A 51 -12.87 1.37 6.52
CA VAL A 51 -13.17 0.09 5.83
C VAL A 51 -13.95 -0.85 6.74
N THR A 52 -13.48 -1.06 7.97
CA THR A 52 -14.16 -1.93 8.95
C THR A 52 -15.55 -1.40 9.30
N GLN A 53 -15.68 -0.09 9.56
CA GLN A 53 -16.97 0.56 9.84
C GLN A 53 -17.97 0.40 8.69
N CYS A 54 -17.55 0.61 7.43
CA CYS A 54 -18.46 0.47 6.27
C CYS A 54 -18.89 -0.98 6.01
N ARG A 55 -18.20 -1.97 6.60
CA ARG A 55 -18.50 -3.41 6.46
C ARG A 55 -19.17 -4.02 7.70
N GLY A 56 -19.47 -3.22 8.72
CA GLY A 56 -19.98 -3.73 10.00
C GLY A 56 -18.97 -4.62 10.75
N LEU A 57 -17.68 -4.54 10.40
CA LEU A 57 -16.61 -5.27 11.07
C LEU A 57 -16.13 -4.48 12.28
N ARG A 58 -15.75 -5.19 13.35
CA ARG A 58 -15.17 -4.58 14.55
C ARG A 58 -13.66 -4.81 14.58
N MET A 59 -12.93 -3.75 14.90
CA MET A 59 -11.52 -3.86 15.22
C MET A 59 -11.36 -4.39 16.65
N LEU A 60 -10.32 -5.19 16.88
CA LEU A 60 -9.94 -5.58 18.23
C LEU A 60 -9.56 -4.31 19.03
N PRO A 61 -9.99 -4.20 20.30
CA PRO A 61 -9.68 -3.02 21.12
C PRO A 61 -8.24 -3.02 21.65
N TRP A 62 -7.48 -4.08 21.41
CA TRP A 62 -6.11 -4.26 21.88
C TRP A 62 -5.19 -4.61 20.71
N ALA A 63 -3.92 -4.20 20.83
CA ALA A 63 -2.90 -4.49 19.84
C ALA A 63 -2.41 -5.94 19.98
N VAL A 64 -2.37 -6.67 18.86
CA VAL A 64 -1.77 -8.01 18.82
C VAL A 64 -0.24 -7.85 18.69
N PRO A 65 0.56 -8.41 19.61
CA PRO A 65 2.02 -8.32 19.50
C PRO A 65 2.53 -8.93 18.19
N THR A 66 3.50 -8.28 17.54
CA THR A 66 3.98 -8.73 16.23
C THR A 66 4.56 -10.15 16.25
N PHE A 67 5.20 -10.56 17.36
CA PHE A 67 5.73 -11.92 17.48
C PHE A 67 4.61 -12.98 17.38
N VAL A 68 3.41 -12.69 17.90
CA VAL A 68 2.27 -13.59 17.85
C VAL A 68 1.84 -13.77 16.39
N LEU A 69 1.64 -12.66 15.67
CA LEU A 69 1.30 -12.67 14.24
C LEU A 69 2.36 -13.39 13.41
N LEU A 70 3.64 -13.19 13.73
CA LEU A 70 4.75 -13.84 13.03
C LEU A 70 4.75 -15.36 13.25
N VAL A 71 4.56 -15.81 14.50
CA VAL A 71 4.48 -17.25 14.82
C VAL A 71 3.30 -17.89 14.08
N PHE A 72 2.12 -17.27 14.11
CA PHE A 72 0.97 -17.77 13.36
C PHE A 72 1.24 -17.82 11.87
N SER A 73 1.80 -16.75 11.29
CA SER A 73 2.15 -16.70 9.87
C SER A 73 3.13 -17.81 9.49
N CYS A 74 4.19 -18.04 10.28
CA CYS A 74 5.15 -19.13 10.06
C CYS A 74 4.51 -20.51 10.15
N ILE A 75 3.64 -20.76 11.13
CA ILE A 75 2.94 -22.05 11.27
C ILE A 75 2.05 -22.31 10.05
N PHE A 76 1.22 -21.33 9.68
CA PHE A 76 0.35 -21.47 8.52
C PHE A 76 1.15 -21.68 7.23
N TRP A 77 2.21 -20.89 7.02
CA TRP A 77 3.08 -21.06 5.86
C TRP A 77 3.77 -22.43 5.84
N GLY A 78 4.21 -22.94 6.99
CA GLY A 78 4.77 -24.28 7.12
C GLY A 78 3.77 -25.35 6.70
N ILE A 79 2.51 -25.26 7.17
CA ILE A 79 1.43 -26.19 6.78
C ILE A 79 1.16 -26.09 5.28
N MET A 80 1.05 -24.88 4.73
CA MET A 80 0.84 -24.66 3.30
C MET A 80 1.97 -25.27 2.44
N LEU A 81 3.23 -25.12 2.88
CA LEU A 81 4.38 -25.71 2.20
C LEU A 81 4.36 -27.25 2.25
N LEU A 82 3.97 -27.83 3.38
CA LEU A 82 3.80 -29.28 3.53
C LEU A 82 2.65 -29.85 2.68
N LEU A 83 1.58 -29.07 2.47
CA LEU A 83 0.44 -29.45 1.62
C LEU A 83 0.66 -29.16 0.14
N SER A 84 1.60 -28.27 -0.20
CA SER A 84 1.93 -27.90 -1.59
C SER A 84 2.20 -29.06 -2.56
N PRO A 85 2.85 -30.19 -2.17
CA PRO A 85 3.02 -31.31 -3.09
C PRO A 85 1.71 -32.07 -3.38
N LEU A 86 0.70 -31.95 -2.52
CA LEU A 86 -0.57 -32.70 -2.63
C LEU A 86 -1.71 -31.87 -3.20
N PHE A 87 -1.67 -30.54 -2.99
CA PHE A 87 -2.73 -29.63 -3.38
C PHE A 87 -2.16 -28.35 -3.98
N LYS A 88 -2.88 -27.77 -4.94
CA LYS A 88 -2.60 -26.41 -5.40
C LYS A 88 -3.03 -25.42 -4.32
N VAL A 89 -2.09 -25.08 -3.46
CA VAL A 89 -2.30 -24.15 -2.35
C VAL A 89 -2.36 -22.72 -2.89
N HIS A 90 -3.47 -22.02 -2.63
CA HIS A 90 -3.58 -20.58 -2.88
C HIS A 90 -3.18 -19.86 -1.60
N THR A 91 -2.03 -19.18 -1.62
CA THR A 91 -1.45 -18.51 -0.44
C THR A 91 -1.99 -17.09 -0.23
N ASP A 92 -2.86 -16.61 -1.11
CA ASP A 92 -3.29 -15.20 -1.18
C ASP A 92 -4.09 -14.75 0.06
N ALA A 93 -4.65 -15.69 0.82
CA ALA A 93 -5.46 -15.40 2.00
C ALA A 93 -4.66 -15.30 3.31
N VAL A 94 -3.40 -15.76 3.33
CA VAL A 94 -2.58 -15.79 4.56
C VAL A 94 -1.36 -14.90 4.39
N PRO A 95 -1.18 -13.87 5.25
CA PRO A 95 -0.02 -13.02 5.16
C PRO A 95 1.24 -13.84 5.41
N ASN A 96 2.22 -13.70 4.53
CA ASN A 96 3.50 -14.37 4.68
C ASN A 96 4.37 -13.69 5.76
N PRO A 97 5.39 -14.38 6.32
CA PRO A 97 6.20 -13.82 7.40
C PRO A 97 6.90 -12.51 7.00
N THR A 98 7.27 -12.37 5.73
CA THR A 98 7.89 -11.16 5.18
C THR A 98 6.92 -9.99 5.18
N GLU A 99 5.65 -10.19 4.82
CA GLU A 99 4.60 -9.17 4.88
C GLU A 99 4.34 -8.70 6.31
N VAL A 100 4.31 -9.62 7.28
CA VAL A 100 4.18 -9.28 8.70
C VAL A 100 5.33 -8.35 9.14
N MET A 101 6.56 -8.68 8.73
CA MET A 101 7.73 -7.87 9.05
C MET A 101 7.74 -6.52 8.31
N TYR A 102 7.30 -6.49 7.06
CA TYR A 102 7.19 -5.26 6.27
C TYR A 102 6.18 -4.28 6.89
N VAL A 103 4.99 -4.77 7.28
CA VAL A 103 3.97 -3.97 7.96
C VAL A 103 4.49 -3.43 9.30
N ARG A 104 5.23 -4.24 10.06
CA ARG A 104 5.87 -3.83 11.32
C ARG A 104 6.89 -2.71 11.12
N GLN A 105 7.77 -2.84 10.13
CA GLN A 105 8.83 -1.87 9.87
C GLN A 105 8.28 -0.52 9.40
N CYS A 106 7.12 -0.54 8.71
CA CYS A 106 6.46 0.68 8.26
C CYS A 106 7.43 1.63 7.52
N PRO A 107 8.09 1.16 6.43
CA PRO A 107 9.05 1.98 5.73
C PRO A 107 8.37 3.25 5.20
N LEU A 108 9.09 4.37 5.32
CA LEU A 108 8.71 5.66 4.77
C LEU A 108 9.67 5.98 3.62
N TYR A 109 9.11 6.41 2.50
CA TYR A 109 9.89 6.70 1.30
C TYR A 109 10.08 8.20 1.13
N ASP A 110 11.25 8.59 0.61
CA ASP A 110 11.53 9.98 0.23
C ASP A 110 11.14 10.22 -1.25
N GLY A 111 10.14 11.07 -1.47
CA GLY A 111 9.74 11.56 -2.80
C GLY A 111 10.28 12.93 -3.15
N SER A 112 11.24 13.46 -2.38
CA SER A 112 11.78 14.81 -2.60
C SER A 112 12.37 15.00 -4.00
N GLU A 113 12.98 13.96 -4.57
CA GLU A 113 13.54 14.02 -5.92
C GLU A 113 12.45 14.16 -6.99
N LEU A 114 11.34 13.42 -6.83
CA LEU A 114 10.19 13.52 -7.74
C LEU A 114 9.56 14.92 -7.68
N PHE A 115 9.39 15.47 -6.47
CA PHE A 115 8.88 16.83 -6.27
C PHE A 115 9.79 17.86 -6.95
N LYS A 116 11.11 17.79 -6.73
CA LYS A 116 12.08 18.73 -7.29
C LYS A 116 12.15 18.67 -8.82
N ARG A 117 12.08 17.48 -9.42
CA ARG A 117 12.27 17.30 -10.86
C ARG A 117 11.00 17.48 -11.68
N LEU A 118 9.86 16.99 -11.18
CA LEU A 118 8.60 17.00 -11.94
C LEU A 118 7.60 18.04 -11.46
N ALA A 119 7.94 18.79 -10.40
CA ALA A 119 7.00 19.63 -9.65
C ALA A 119 5.75 18.82 -9.25
N TRP A 120 5.95 17.54 -8.94
CA TRP A 120 4.85 16.61 -8.67
C TRP A 120 4.09 17.03 -7.41
N LYS A 121 2.77 17.00 -7.49
CA LYS A 121 1.86 17.08 -6.35
C LYS A 121 0.75 16.04 -6.53
N PRO A 122 0.30 15.37 -5.46
CA PRO A 122 -0.81 14.43 -5.53
C PRO A 122 -2.04 15.08 -6.18
N LYS A 123 -2.67 14.37 -7.11
CA LYS A 123 -3.88 14.84 -7.79
C LYS A 123 -5.08 14.91 -6.84
N TYR A 124 -5.13 13.99 -5.88
CA TYR A 124 -6.17 13.89 -4.86
C TYR A 124 -5.53 14.04 -3.47
N SER A 125 -6.16 14.85 -2.62
CA SER A 125 -5.77 14.95 -1.21
C SER A 125 -6.00 13.62 -0.48
N ALA A 126 -5.39 13.46 0.70
CA ALA A 126 -5.58 12.28 1.54
C ALA A 126 -7.07 11.95 1.76
N GLU A 127 -7.88 12.96 2.11
CA GLU A 127 -9.32 12.78 2.34
C GLU A 127 -10.06 12.35 1.06
N GLN A 128 -9.76 12.98 -0.07
CA GLN A 128 -10.37 12.63 -1.36
C GLN A 128 -10.00 11.20 -1.77
N ALA A 129 -8.73 10.84 -1.62
CA ALA A 129 -8.20 9.50 -1.87
C ALA A 129 -8.94 8.45 -1.04
N ILE A 130 -9.10 8.69 0.26
CA ILE A 130 -9.83 7.79 1.16
C ILE A 130 -11.28 7.67 0.71
N ASN A 131 -11.99 8.79 0.50
CA ASN A 131 -13.40 8.79 0.12
C ASN A 131 -13.65 8.03 -1.19
N LYS A 132 -12.78 8.20 -2.19
CA LYS A 132 -12.85 7.46 -3.45
C LYS A 132 -12.54 5.97 -3.27
N SER A 133 -11.54 5.65 -2.44
CA SER A 133 -11.19 4.26 -2.14
C SER A 133 -12.33 3.51 -1.44
N MET A 134 -13.17 4.20 -0.67
CA MET A 134 -14.29 3.57 0.03
C MET A 134 -15.32 2.94 -0.92
N GLU A 135 -15.50 3.46 -2.13
CA GLU A 135 -16.40 2.88 -3.12
C GLU A 135 -15.98 1.46 -3.50
N TYR A 136 -14.67 1.25 -3.70
CA TYR A 136 -14.11 -0.07 -3.93
C TYR A 136 -14.23 -0.95 -2.68
N TYR A 137 -13.78 -0.46 -1.53
CA TYR A 137 -13.76 -1.24 -0.30
C TYR A 137 -15.14 -1.58 0.26
N LYS A 138 -16.22 -0.94 -0.20
CA LYS A 138 -17.61 -1.34 0.09
C LYS A 138 -18.11 -2.50 -0.76
N ASN A 139 -17.53 -2.72 -1.93
CA ASN A 139 -18.03 -3.68 -2.92
C ASN A 139 -17.12 -4.89 -3.15
N VAL A 140 -15.83 -4.83 -2.76
CA VAL A 140 -14.92 -5.97 -2.88
C VAL A 140 -15.45 -7.21 -2.13
N LYS A 141 -15.31 -8.41 -2.71
CA LYS A 141 -15.67 -9.65 -2.02
C LYS A 141 -14.57 -9.99 -1.02
N LEU A 142 -14.98 -10.35 0.20
CA LEU A 142 -14.10 -10.87 1.24
C LEU A 142 -14.01 -12.39 1.13
#